data_AF-A0A0S8KRY6-F1
#
_entry.id   AF-A0A0S8KRY6-F1
#
_cell.length_a   1.000
_cell.length_b   1.000
_cell.length_c   1.000
_cell.angle_alpha   90.00
_cell.angle_beta   90.00
_cell.angle_gamma   90.00
#
_symmetry.space_group_name_H-M   'P 1'
#
loop_
_entity.id
_entity.type
_entity.pdbx_description
1 polymer ?
#
loop_
_entity_poly.entity_id
_entity_poly.type
_entity_poly.pdbx_seq_one_letter_code
_entity_poly.pdbx_strand_id
1 'polypeptide(L)'
;MSSGILGTRATLVADVNLILQIVLLATLSIGAFQARRGRINSHHNLMTTAVVFNAVAIIAVMNPSFFRALPYSLRNPGAPGPTVMWPHMILGALAELIGAYLVIRLKLDPERASTLGSLKWVMVITLLLWVLALVGGIVVYYVWHVR
;
A
#
# COMPACT_ATOMS: atom_id res chain seq x y z
N MET A 1 -17.21 -22.17 4.18
CA MET A 1 -17.94 -20.99 4.70
C MET A 1 -16.92 -19.88 4.80
N SER A 2 -17.11 -18.75 4.10
CA SER A 2 -16.28 -17.57 4.33
C SER A 2 -16.76 -16.88 5.60
N SER A 3 -15.83 -16.49 6.47
CA SER A 3 -16.09 -15.96 7.81
C SER A 3 -15.70 -14.49 7.94
N GLY A 4 -15.70 -13.76 6.83
CA GLY A 4 -15.41 -12.33 6.80
C GLY A 4 -16.50 -11.48 7.47
N ILE A 5 -16.15 -10.23 7.79
CA ILE A 5 -17.01 -9.22 8.41
C ILE A 5 -17.67 -8.28 7.38
N LEU A 6 -17.21 -8.31 6.12
CA LEU A 6 -17.72 -7.48 5.03
C LEU A 6 -18.83 -8.16 4.21
N GLY A 7 -19.31 -9.33 4.63
CA GLY A 7 -20.41 -10.03 3.97
C GLY A 7 -20.06 -10.64 2.60
N THR A 8 -18.79 -10.94 2.34
CA THR A 8 -18.30 -11.50 1.07
C THR A 8 -17.81 -12.95 1.23
N ARG A 9 -17.27 -13.54 0.15
CA ARG A 9 -16.58 -14.84 0.21
C ARG A 9 -15.15 -14.76 0.77
N ALA A 10 -14.72 -13.60 1.22
CA ALA A 10 -13.39 -13.36 1.77
C ALA A 10 -13.22 -13.96 3.19
N THR A 11 -11.96 -14.19 3.55
CA THR A 11 -11.61 -14.55 4.93
C THR A 11 -11.56 -13.29 5.79
N LEU A 12 -11.73 -13.44 7.12
CA LEU A 12 -11.56 -12.34 8.07
C LEU A 12 -10.24 -11.59 7.88
N VAL A 13 -9.15 -12.33 7.58
CA VAL A 13 -7.83 -11.75 7.35
C VAL A 13 -7.81 -10.84 6.12
N ALA A 14 -8.50 -11.22 5.04
CA ALA A 14 -8.59 -10.40 3.84
C ALA A 14 -9.39 -9.11 4.09
N ASP A 15 -10.49 -9.20 4.83
CA ASP A 15 -11.33 -8.05 5.20
C ASP A 15 -10.57 -7.05 6.07
N VAL A 16 -9.93 -7.56 7.13
CA VAL A 16 -9.13 -6.75 8.05
C VAL A 16 -7.96 -6.11 7.30
N ASN A 17 -7.31 -6.84 6.39
CA ASN A 17 -6.25 -6.27 5.58
C ASN A 17 -6.76 -5.15 4.67
N LEU A 18 -7.91 -5.31 4.01
CA LEU A 18 -8.49 -4.23 3.19
C LEU A 18 -8.79 -2.98 4.02
N ILE A 19 -9.42 -3.14 5.18
CA ILE A 19 -9.71 -2.03 6.10
C ILE A 19 -8.40 -1.37 6.56
N LEU A 20 -7.39 -2.16 6.92
CA LEU A 20 -6.08 -1.67 7.30
C LEU A 20 -5.45 -0.82 6.19
N GLN A 21 -5.52 -1.26 4.93
CA GLN A 21 -4.97 -0.51 3.81
C GLN A 21 -5.70 0.83 3.58
N ILE A 22 -7.01 0.88 3.81
CA ILE A 22 -7.79 2.14 3.78
C ILE A 22 -7.31 3.09 4.89
N VAL A 23 -7.13 2.57 6.12
CA VAL A 23 -6.63 3.36 7.26
C VAL A 23 -5.18 3.84 7.02
N LEU A 24 -4.34 3.01 6.41
CA LEU A 24 -2.98 3.39 6.02
C LEU A 24 -2.98 4.53 5.02
N LEU A 25 -3.81 4.47 3.97
CA LEU A 25 -3.91 5.57 3.01
C LEU A 25 -4.45 6.87 3.65
N ALA A 26 -5.41 6.76 4.58
CA ALA A 26 -5.87 7.90 5.36
C ALA A 26 -4.73 8.50 6.20
N THR A 27 -3.91 7.66 6.81
CA THR A 27 -2.72 8.07 7.58
C THR A 27 -1.69 8.77 6.70
N LEU A 28 -1.42 8.25 5.50
CA LEU A 28 -0.55 8.89 4.52
C LEU A 28 -1.07 10.27 4.12
N SER A 29 -2.38 10.39 3.89
CA SER A 29 -3.04 11.66 3.56
C SER A 29 -2.96 12.69 4.69
N ILE A 30 -3.17 12.25 5.94
CA ILE A 30 -2.98 13.08 7.14
C ILE A 30 -1.53 13.54 7.25
N GLY A 31 -0.56 12.65 7.04
CA GLY A 31 0.85 13.01 7.06
C GLY A 31 1.21 14.03 5.98
N ALA A 32 0.67 13.90 4.77
CA ALA A 32 0.86 14.88 3.71
C ALA A 32 0.29 16.27 4.09
N PHE A 33 -0.86 16.28 4.78
CA PHE A 33 -1.45 17.52 5.32
C PHE A 33 -0.60 18.14 6.43
N GLN A 34 -0.04 17.33 7.33
CA GLN A 34 0.85 17.80 8.40
C GLN A 34 2.13 18.44 7.85
N ALA A 35 2.69 17.89 6.76
CA ALA A 35 3.82 18.49 6.05
C ALA A 35 3.47 19.87 5.49
N ARG A 36 2.29 20.03 4.89
CA ARG A 36 1.80 21.34 4.39
C ARG A 36 1.61 22.37 5.51
N ARG A 37 1.32 21.92 6.73
CA ARG A 37 1.22 22.78 7.94
C ARG A 37 2.57 23.03 8.63
N GLY A 38 3.69 22.62 8.03
CA GLY A 38 5.03 22.78 8.61
C GLY A 38 5.34 21.84 9.78
N ARG A 39 4.46 20.88 10.09
CA ARG A 39 4.66 19.90 11.17
C ARG A 39 5.49 18.70 10.69
N ILE A 40 6.74 18.97 10.33
CA ILE A 40 7.63 18.01 9.67
C ILE A 40 7.96 16.79 10.55
N ASN A 41 8.15 16.99 11.86
CA ASN A 41 8.40 15.88 12.79
C ASN A 41 7.21 14.90 12.86
N SER A 42 6.00 15.44 12.97
CA SER A 42 4.78 14.62 12.95
C SER A 42 4.59 13.91 11.60
N HIS A 43 4.89 14.59 10.49
CA HIS A 43 4.88 13.97 9.17
C HIS A 43 5.85 12.78 9.10
N HIS A 44 7.12 12.97 9.46
CA HIS A 44 8.13 11.91 9.43
C HIS A 44 7.75 10.69 10.29
N ASN A 45 7.25 10.92 11.51
CA ASN A 45 6.83 9.82 12.39
C ASN A 45 5.64 9.04 11.80
N LEU A 46 4.64 9.74 11.25
CA LEU A 46 3.50 9.11 10.60
C LEU A 46 3.92 8.33 9.35
N MET A 47 4.77 8.90 8.49
CA MET A 47 5.24 8.21 7.28
C MET A 47 6.05 6.96 7.61
N THR A 48 6.97 7.06 8.58
CA THR A 48 7.76 5.92 9.04
C THR A 48 6.85 4.80 9.55
N THR A 49 5.87 5.16 10.39
CA THR A 49 4.92 4.19 10.95
C THR A 49 4.09 3.54 9.85
N ALA A 50 3.54 4.32 8.93
CA ALA A 50 2.71 3.82 7.84
C ALA A 50 3.47 2.85 6.91
N VAL A 51 4.68 3.21 6.50
CA VAL A 51 5.54 2.36 5.65
C VAL A 51 5.90 1.06 6.38
N VAL A 52 6.42 1.13 7.61
CA VAL A 52 6.79 -0.08 8.36
C VAL A 52 5.59 -0.99 8.60
N PHE A 53 4.45 -0.43 8.99
CA PHE A 53 3.24 -1.22 9.22
C PHE A 53 2.74 -1.88 7.93
N ASN A 54 2.84 -1.19 6.80
CA ASN A 54 2.48 -1.77 5.52
C ASN A 54 3.45 -2.85 5.05
N ALA A 55 4.77 -2.67 5.23
CA ALA A 55 5.74 -3.72 4.96
C ALA A 55 5.40 -5.00 5.74
N VAL A 56 5.03 -4.87 7.01
CA VAL A 56 4.57 -6.00 7.83
C VAL A 56 3.30 -6.62 7.25
N ALA A 57 2.30 -5.81 6.86
CA ALA A 57 1.07 -6.31 6.23
C ALA A 57 1.33 -7.04 4.90
N ILE A 58 2.26 -6.53 4.09
CA ILE A 58 2.69 -7.16 2.83
C ILE A 58 3.28 -8.53 3.13
N ILE A 59 4.25 -8.61 4.04
CA ILE A 59 4.95 -9.87 4.36
C ILE A 59 4.00 -10.88 5.00
N ALA A 60 3.18 -10.46 5.95
CA ALA A 60 2.36 -11.35 6.76
C ALA A 60 1.04 -11.76 6.08
N VAL A 61 0.44 -10.90 5.25
CA VAL A 61 -0.92 -11.11 4.72
C VAL A 61 -0.95 -11.18 3.19
N MET A 62 -0.35 -10.19 2.53
CA MET A 62 -0.44 -10.10 1.07
C MET A 62 0.42 -11.15 0.38
N ASN A 63 1.66 -11.35 0.80
CA ASN A 63 2.60 -12.31 0.20
C ASN A 63 2.06 -13.75 0.24
N PRO A 64 1.58 -14.29 1.39
CA PRO A 64 0.99 -15.62 1.41
C PRO A 64 -0.22 -15.74 0.47
N SER A 65 -1.04 -14.69 0.38
CA SER A 65 -2.20 -14.67 -0.51
C SER A 65 -1.79 -14.65 -1.99
N PHE A 66 -0.78 -13.85 -2.33
CA PHE A 66 -0.20 -13.79 -3.66
C PHE A 66 0.41 -15.14 -4.08
N PHE A 67 1.21 -15.77 -3.24
CA PHE A 67 1.83 -17.06 -3.56
C PHE A 67 0.80 -18.20 -3.70
N ARG A 68 -0.33 -18.13 -2.98
CA ARG A 68 -1.45 -19.06 -3.20
C ARG A 68 -2.13 -18.85 -4.56
N ALA A 69 -2.27 -17.59 -5.01
CA ALA A 69 -2.87 -17.27 -6.30
C ALA A 69 -1.91 -17.48 -7.48
N LEU A 70 -0.59 -17.42 -7.24
CA LEU A 70 0.44 -17.39 -8.28
C LEU A 70 0.37 -18.56 -9.29
N PRO A 71 0.22 -19.85 -8.89
CA PRO A 71 0.15 -20.94 -9.85
C PRO A 71 -1.05 -20.83 -10.81
N TYR A 72 -2.21 -20.41 -10.29
CA TYR A 72 -3.39 -20.16 -11.11
C TYR A 72 -3.16 -18.99 -12.06
N SER A 73 -2.57 -17.90 -11.55
CA SER A 73 -2.31 -16.68 -12.31
C SER A 73 -1.32 -16.86 -13.45
N LEU A 74 -0.32 -17.71 -13.28
CA LEU A 74 0.65 -18.04 -14.33
C LEU A 74 0.03 -18.90 -15.42
N ARG A 75 -0.88 -19.82 -15.06
CA ARG A 75 -1.57 -20.69 -16.03
C ARG A 75 -2.69 -19.98 -16.78
N ASN A 76 -3.27 -18.93 -16.19
CA ASN A 76 -4.45 -18.24 -16.71
C ASN A 76 -4.26 -16.71 -16.71
N PRO A 77 -3.24 -16.18 -17.40
CA PRO A 77 -2.90 -14.75 -17.31
C PRO A 77 -4.02 -13.81 -17.79
N GLY A 78 -4.91 -14.28 -18.67
CA GLY A 78 -6.05 -13.51 -19.17
C GLY A 78 -7.32 -13.61 -18.30
N ALA A 79 -7.32 -14.41 -17.23
CA ALA A 79 -8.47 -14.51 -16.35
C ALA A 79 -8.68 -13.21 -15.55
N PRO A 80 -9.91 -12.88 -15.13
CA PRO A 80 -10.20 -11.62 -14.43
C PRO A 80 -9.36 -11.39 -13.17
N GLY A 81 -9.07 -12.43 -12.39
CA GLY A 81 -8.28 -12.30 -11.17
C GLY A 81 -6.83 -11.88 -11.43
N PRO A 82 -6.08 -12.61 -12.27
CA PRO A 82 -4.71 -12.28 -12.65
C PRO A 82 -4.56 -10.91 -13.33
N THR A 83 -5.51 -10.51 -14.19
CA THR A 83 -5.44 -9.22 -14.91
C THR A 83 -5.51 -8.01 -13.98
N VAL A 84 -6.14 -8.13 -12.82
CA VAL A 84 -6.16 -7.07 -11.78
C VAL A 84 -5.06 -7.26 -10.72
N MET A 85 -4.67 -8.50 -10.45
CA MET A 85 -3.64 -8.84 -9.46
C MET A 85 -2.25 -8.33 -9.87
N TRP A 86 -1.84 -8.50 -11.12
CA TRP A 86 -0.50 -8.12 -11.57
C TRP A 86 -0.24 -6.60 -11.50
N PRO A 87 -1.13 -5.72 -12.03
CA PRO A 87 -0.94 -4.29 -11.88
C PRO A 87 -0.94 -3.84 -10.42
N HIS A 88 -1.84 -4.38 -9.59
CA HIS A 88 -1.88 -4.07 -8.15
C HIS A 88 -0.56 -4.42 -7.45
N MET A 89 -0.01 -5.61 -7.71
CA MET A 89 1.27 -6.04 -7.15
C MET A 89 2.40 -5.08 -7.53
N ILE A 90 2.51 -4.71 -8.80
CA ILE A 90 3.55 -3.80 -9.30
C ILE A 90 3.41 -2.41 -8.66
N LEU A 91 2.19 -1.86 -8.66
CA LEU A 91 1.92 -0.54 -8.08
C LEU A 91 2.23 -0.53 -6.58
N GLY A 92 1.78 -1.54 -5.84
CA GLY A 92 2.02 -1.67 -4.40
C GLY A 92 3.51 -1.85 -4.07
N ALA A 93 4.22 -2.69 -4.82
CA ALA A 93 5.66 -2.89 -4.64
C ALA A 93 6.44 -1.59 -4.90
N LEU A 94 6.13 -0.86 -5.98
CA LEU A 94 6.77 0.42 -6.26
C LEU A 94 6.46 1.46 -5.17
N ALA A 95 5.19 1.55 -4.75
CA ALA A 95 4.76 2.47 -3.70
C ALA A 95 5.51 2.22 -2.38
N GLU A 96 5.64 0.96 -1.97
CA GLU A 96 6.31 0.56 -0.74
C GLU A 96 7.82 0.76 -0.83
N LEU A 97 8.47 0.35 -1.93
CA LEU A 97 9.91 0.48 -2.11
C LEU A 97 10.34 1.96 -2.13
N ILE A 98 9.61 2.82 -2.84
CA ILE A 98 9.90 4.26 -2.87
C ILE A 98 9.59 4.88 -1.50
N GLY A 99 8.51 4.48 -0.83
CA GLY A 99 8.18 4.92 0.52
C GLY A 99 9.28 4.59 1.54
N ALA A 100 9.75 3.35 1.54
CA ALA A 100 10.86 2.88 2.37
C ALA A 100 12.15 3.66 2.07
N TYR A 101 12.47 3.84 0.79
CA TYR A 101 13.61 4.66 0.36
C TYR A 101 13.53 6.08 0.92
N LEU A 102 12.37 6.75 0.79
CA LEU A 102 12.17 8.11 1.29
C LEU A 102 12.34 8.19 2.81
N VAL A 103 11.73 7.26 3.56
CA VAL A 103 11.83 7.21 5.03
C VAL A 103 13.28 6.99 5.47
N ILE A 104 13.99 6.04 4.87
CA ILE A 104 15.40 5.75 5.20
C ILE A 104 16.28 6.94 4.86
N ARG A 105 16.17 7.48 3.64
CA ARG A 105 16.97 8.61 3.18
C ARG A 105 16.81 9.84 4.05
N LEU A 106 15.56 10.18 4.40
CA LEU A 106 15.27 11.38 5.20
C LEU A 106 15.58 11.20 6.69
N LYS A 107 15.65 9.96 7.19
CA LYS A 107 16.17 9.67 8.53
C LYS A 107 17.69 9.76 8.62
N LEU A 108 18.39 9.26 7.60
CA LEU A 108 19.86 9.21 7.60
C LEU A 108 20.51 10.57 7.28
N ASP A 109 19.82 11.44 6.53
CA ASP A 109 20.33 12.75 6.14
C ASP A 109 19.27 13.85 6.39
N PRO A 110 19.07 14.26 7.66
CA PRO A 110 18.07 15.27 8.03
C PRO A 110 18.39 16.65 7.45
N GLU A 111 19.67 16.96 7.23
CA GLU A 111 20.09 18.24 6.66
C GLU A 111 19.71 18.35 5.18
N ARG A 112 19.79 17.26 4.40
CA ARG A 112 19.22 17.22 3.04
C ARG A 112 17.70 17.14 3.01
N ALA A 113 17.04 16.81 4.11
CA ALA A 113 15.59 16.99 4.22
C ALA A 113 15.19 18.48 4.16
N SER A 114 16.12 19.43 4.24
CA SER A 114 15.84 20.86 4.01
C SER A 114 15.83 21.24 2.52
N THR A 115 16.42 20.43 1.62
CA THR A 115 16.41 20.63 0.16
C THR A 115 15.26 19.86 -0.52
N LEU A 116 14.06 19.95 0.07
CA LEU A 116 12.81 19.26 -0.33
C LEU A 116 12.37 19.49 -1.78
N GLY A 117 12.93 20.47 -2.49
CA GLY A 117 12.49 20.84 -3.83
C GLY A 117 12.51 19.67 -4.82
N SER A 118 13.56 18.85 -4.83
CA SER A 118 13.68 17.71 -5.75
C SER A 118 12.89 16.48 -5.30
N LEU A 119 12.73 16.26 -3.98
CA LEU A 119 12.03 15.10 -3.44
C LEU A 119 10.51 15.28 -3.34
N LYS A 120 10.02 16.52 -3.36
CA LYS A 120 8.58 16.81 -3.30
C LYS A 120 7.80 16.06 -4.37
N TRP A 121 8.29 16.04 -5.61
CA TRP A 121 7.64 15.31 -6.69
C TRP A 121 7.68 13.80 -6.47
N VAL A 122 8.78 13.27 -5.94
CA VAL A 122 8.88 11.85 -5.59
C VAL A 122 7.85 11.49 -4.51
N MET A 123 7.69 12.32 -3.48
CA MET A 123 6.67 12.11 -2.43
C MET A 123 5.24 12.15 -2.99
N VAL A 124 4.95 13.10 -3.89
CA VAL A 124 3.63 13.19 -4.54
C VAL A 124 3.36 11.97 -5.41
N ILE A 125 4.32 11.57 -6.24
CA ILE A 125 4.22 10.36 -7.07
C ILE A 125 4.04 9.12 -6.18
N THR A 126 4.77 9.03 -5.07
CA THR A 126 4.63 7.94 -4.10
C THR A 126 3.22 7.89 -3.56
N LEU A 127 2.66 9.02 -3.10
CA LEU A 127 1.28 9.07 -2.62
C LEU A 127 0.27 8.65 -3.72
N LEU A 128 0.47 9.07 -4.97
CA LEU A 128 -0.36 8.64 -6.09
C LEU A 128 -0.26 7.13 -6.33
N LEU A 129 0.94 6.55 -6.27
CA LEU A 129 1.13 5.10 -6.37
C LEU A 129 0.39 4.36 -5.25
N TRP A 130 0.41 4.89 -4.03
CA TRP A 130 -0.36 4.34 -2.89
C TRP A 130 -1.88 4.40 -3.11
N VAL A 131 -2.39 5.52 -3.64
CA VAL A 131 -3.81 5.62 -4.03
C VAL A 131 -4.17 4.59 -5.09
N LEU A 132 -3.38 4.50 -6.16
CA LEU A 132 -3.61 3.54 -7.24
C LEU A 132 -3.49 2.09 -6.77
N ALA A 133 -2.54 1.81 -5.87
CA ALA A 133 -2.38 0.50 -5.25
C ALA A 133 -3.60 0.14 -4.40
N LEU A 134 -4.15 1.06 -3.59
CA LEU A 134 -5.38 0.79 -2.82
C LEU A 134 -6.57 0.54 -3.75
N VAL A 135 -6.76 1.37 -4.77
CA VAL A 135 -7.83 1.16 -5.75
C VAL A 135 -7.69 -0.21 -6.41
N GLY A 136 -6.48 -0.57 -6.84
CA GLY A 136 -6.19 -1.92 -7.35
C GLY A 136 -6.49 -3.02 -6.33
N GLY A 137 -6.19 -2.79 -5.05
CA GLY A 137 -6.44 -3.75 -3.96
C GLY A 137 -7.93 -3.96 -3.71
N ILE A 138 -8.74 -2.90 -3.76
CA ILE A 138 -10.21 -2.97 -3.70
C ILE A 138 -10.75 -3.79 -4.89
N VAL A 139 -10.23 -3.54 -6.09
CA VAL A 139 -10.64 -4.29 -7.30
C VAL A 139 -10.24 -5.76 -7.19
N VAL A 140 -9.02 -6.07 -6.73
CA VAL A 140 -8.58 -7.45 -6.44
C VAL A 140 -9.53 -8.10 -5.44
N TYR A 141 -9.78 -7.46 -4.30
CA TYR A 141 -10.68 -8.00 -3.28
C TYR A 141 -12.08 -8.30 -3.86
N TYR A 142 -12.65 -7.38 -4.64
CA TYR A 142 -13.94 -7.59 -5.28
C TYR A 142 -13.94 -8.76 -6.27
N VAL A 143 -12.95 -8.81 -7.17
CA VAL A 143 -12.87 -9.84 -8.22
C VAL A 143 -12.65 -11.24 -7.66
N TRP A 144 -11.90 -11.37 -6.55
CA TRP A 144 -11.56 -12.66 -5.98
C TRP A 144 -12.53 -13.15 -4.90
N HIS A 145 -13.33 -12.25 -4.31
CA HIS A 145 -14.18 -12.60 -3.16
C HIS A 145 -15.66 -12.27 -3.30
N VAL A 146 -16.04 -11.37 -4.21
CA VAL A 146 -17.45 -11.00 -4.41
C VAL A 146 -17.99 -11.63 -5.68
N ARG A 147 -17.29 -11.44 -6.79
CA ARG A 147 -17.53 -12.15 -8.05
C ARG A 147 -17.00 -13.57 -7.96
#